data_AF-F5Y9H9-F1
#
_entry.id   AF-F5Y9H9-F1
#
_cell.length_a   1.000
_cell.length_b   1.000
_cell.length_c   1.000
_cell.angle_alpha   90.00
_cell.angle_beta   90.00
_cell.angle_gamma   90.00
#
_symmetry.space_group_name_H-M   'P 1'
#
loop_
_entity.id
_entity.type
_entity.pdbx_description
1 polymer ?
#
loop_
_entity_poly.entity_id
_entity_poly.type
_entity_poly.pdbx_seq_one_letter_code
_entity_poly.pdbx_strand_id
1 'polypeptide(L)'
;MRVDDPAVEENLTELASTLAKTGDPALIKDFLRCLLTPAEAADIAARWALVKALDKKIPQREIAKTLGLSLCKITRGSRELKKQDSAFQKILGILREQAQ
;
A
#
# COMPACT_ATOMS: atom_id res chain seq x y z
N MET A 1 21.12 -1.05 0.95
CA MET A 1 21.14 -0.48 -0.41
C MET A 1 20.67 0.95 -0.32
N ARG A 2 21.27 1.87 -1.09
CA ARG A 2 20.76 3.25 -1.17
C ARG A 2 19.64 3.29 -2.22
N VAL A 3 18.79 4.31 -2.18
CA VAL A 3 17.63 4.41 -3.10
C VAL A 3 18.06 4.48 -4.57
N ASP A 4 19.27 4.99 -4.83
CA ASP A 4 19.89 5.15 -6.14
C ASP A 4 20.74 3.93 -6.58
N ASP A 5 20.81 2.88 -5.76
CA ASP A 5 21.51 1.64 -6.09
C ASP A 5 20.74 0.87 -7.17
N PRO A 6 21.33 0.57 -8.35
CA PRO A 6 20.65 -0.12 -9.44
C PRO A 6 20.04 -1.47 -9.03
N ALA A 7 20.67 -2.14 -8.07
CA ALA A 7 20.15 -3.41 -7.57
C ALA A 7 18.80 -3.25 -6.85
N VAL A 8 18.44 -2.06 -6.36
CA VAL A 8 17.11 -1.82 -5.77
C VAL A 8 16.03 -2.01 -6.82
N GLU A 9 16.19 -1.43 -8.01
CA GLU A 9 15.20 -1.54 -9.08
C GLU A 9 15.08 -2.97 -9.60
N GLU A 10 16.21 -3.67 -9.73
CA GLU A 10 16.26 -5.08 -10.12
C GLU A 10 15.47 -5.96 -9.13
N ASN A 11 15.78 -5.86 -7.84
CA ASN A 11 15.12 -6.65 -6.80
C ASN A 11 13.63 -6.31 -6.68
N LEU A 12 13.24 -5.04 -6.83
CA LEU A 12 11.83 -4.63 -6.82
C LEU A 12 11.07 -5.17 -8.03
N THR A 13 11.70 -5.16 -9.21
CA THR A 13 11.11 -5.70 -10.44
C THR A 13 10.89 -7.21 -10.31
N GLU A 14 11.89 -7.94 -9.84
CA GLU A 14 11.79 -9.39 -9.61
C GLU A 14 10.71 -9.73 -8.59
N LEU A 15 10.69 -9.03 -7.46
CA LEU A 15 9.70 -9.21 -6.40
C LEU A 15 8.28 -8.95 -6.92
N ALA A 16 8.07 -7.84 -7.63
CA ALA A 16 6.76 -7.48 -8.18
C ALA A 16 6.25 -8.53 -9.19
N SER A 17 7.12 -8.99 -10.09
CA SER A 17 6.80 -10.03 -11.07
C SER A 17 6.43 -11.36 -10.40
N THR A 18 7.15 -11.73 -9.35
CA THR A 18 6.91 -12.96 -8.60
C THR A 18 5.57 -12.91 -7.84
N LEU A 19 5.30 -11.81 -7.14
CA LEU A 19 4.03 -11.61 -6.43
C LEU A 19 2.83 -11.62 -7.39
N ALA A 20 2.95 -10.99 -8.56
CA ALA A 20 1.89 -10.96 -9.56
C ALA A 20 1.52 -12.36 -10.10
N LYS A 21 2.48 -13.29 -10.17
CA LYS A 21 2.28 -14.67 -10.64
C LYS A 21 1.75 -15.62 -9.56
N THR A 22 1.97 -15.30 -8.28
CA THR A 22 1.72 -16.23 -7.17
C THR A 22 0.24 -16.61 -7.02
N GLY A 23 -0.71 -15.75 -7.42
CA GLY A 23 -2.14 -16.06 -7.53
C GLY A 23 -2.86 -16.45 -6.22
N ASP A 24 -2.12 -16.67 -5.13
CA ASP A 24 -2.59 -17.11 -3.82
C ASP A 24 -2.44 -15.98 -2.78
N PRO A 25 -3.55 -15.33 -2.36
CA PRO A 25 -3.51 -14.27 -1.37
C PRO A 25 -3.03 -14.73 0.02
N ALA A 26 -3.24 -16.00 0.40
CA ALA A 26 -2.83 -16.51 1.70
C ALA A 26 -1.30 -16.65 1.75
N LEU A 27 -0.71 -17.24 0.72
CA LEU A 27 0.74 -17.35 0.58
C LEU A 27 1.41 -15.97 0.54
N ILE A 28 0.87 -15.02 -0.23
CA ILE A 28 1.42 -13.65 -0.29
C ILE A 28 1.39 -12.98 1.09
N LYS A 29 0.29 -13.14 1.84
CA LYS A 29 0.17 -12.57 3.19
C LYS A 29 1.21 -13.15 4.16
N ASP A 30 1.43 -14.47 4.13
CA ASP A 30 2.40 -15.12 5.01
C ASP A 30 3.84 -14.78 4.59
N PHE A 31 4.12 -14.73 3.29
CA PHE A 31 5.39 -14.24 2.75
C PHE A 31 5.71 -12.81 3.24
N LEU A 32 4.76 -11.87 3.16
CA LEU A 32 4.97 -10.50 3.64
C LEU A 32 5.26 -10.45 5.14
N ARG A 33 4.69 -11.35 5.94
CA ARG A 33 4.98 -11.47 7.38
C ARG A 33 6.37 -12.05 7.67
N CYS A 34 6.91 -12.85 6.75
CA CYS A 34 8.30 -13.33 6.83
C CYS A 34 9.30 -12.26 6.38
N LEU A 35 8.98 -11.50 5.32
CA LEU A 35 9.86 -10.51 4.73
C LEU A 35 9.99 -9.24 5.58
N LEU A 36 8.89 -8.80 6.20
CA LEU A 36 8.80 -7.55 6.93
C LEU A 36 8.89 -7.78 8.43
N THR A 37 9.47 -6.82 9.15
CA THR A 37 9.30 -6.77 10.61
C THR A 37 7.83 -6.53 10.98
N PRO A 38 7.39 -6.93 12.20
CA PRO A 38 6.02 -6.67 12.65
C PRO A 38 5.61 -5.19 12.56
N ALA A 39 6.56 -4.28 12.83
CA ALA A 39 6.32 -2.84 12.75
C ALA A 39 6.13 -2.38 11.30
N GLU A 40 6.96 -2.84 10.36
CA GLU A 40 6.82 -2.51 8.94
C GLU A 40 5.53 -3.06 8.34
N ALA A 41 5.15 -4.30 8.69
CA ALA A 41 3.89 -4.90 8.28
C ALA A 41 2.68 -4.09 8.79
N ALA A 42 2.71 -3.67 10.06
CA ALA A 42 1.67 -2.81 10.62
C ALA A 42 1.60 -1.45 9.91
N ASP A 43 2.75 -0.83 9.62
CA ASP A 43 2.81 0.46 8.91
C ASP A 43 2.27 0.35 7.48
N ILE A 44 2.60 -0.72 6.74
CA ILE A 44 2.07 -0.98 5.39
C ILE A 44 0.55 -1.21 5.45
N ALA A 45 0.08 -2.02 6.40
CA ALA A 45 -1.35 -2.27 6.58
C ALA A 45 -2.12 -0.98 6.92
N ALA A 46 -1.56 -0.12 7.78
CA ALA A 46 -2.15 1.17 8.13
C ALA A 46 -2.19 2.12 6.93
N ARG A 47 -1.14 2.15 6.09
CA ARG A 47 -1.12 2.92 4.84
C ARG A 47 -2.17 2.42 3.84
N TRP A 48 -2.37 1.10 3.74
CA TRP A 48 -3.43 0.54 2.91
C TRP A 48 -4.83 0.92 3.41
N ALA A 49 -5.06 0.86 4.73
CA ALA A 49 -6.33 1.29 5.34
C ALA A 49 -6.59 2.78 5.08
N LEU A 50 -5.56 3.62 5.21
CA LEU A 50 -5.61 5.05 4.88
C LEU A 50 -6.02 5.28 3.42
N VAL A 51 -5.38 4.60 2.47
CA VAL A 51 -5.68 4.75 1.03
C VAL A 51 -7.13 4.38 0.73
N LYS A 52 -7.65 3.27 1.29
CA LYS A 52 -9.06 2.88 1.16
C LYS A 52 -10.03 3.90 1.75
N ALA A 53 -9.70 4.46 2.92
CA ALA A 53 -10.54 5.47 3.56
C ALA A 53 -10.59 6.79 2.77
N LEU A 54 -9.45 7.19 2.20
CA LEU A 54 -9.37 8.35 1.31
C LEU A 54 -10.16 8.16 0.02
N ASP A 55 -10.14 6.96 -0.57
CA ASP A 55 -10.95 6.62 -1.75
C ASP A 55 -12.45 6.75 -1.45
N LYS A 56 -12.88 6.26 -0.28
CA LYS A 56 -14.25 6.41 0.26
C LYS A 56 -14.62 7.83 0.68
N LYS A 57 -13.77 8.83 0.42
CA LYS A 57 -13.98 10.25 0.75
C LYS A 57 -14.20 10.53 2.24
N ILE A 58 -13.71 9.65 3.12
CA ILE A 58 -13.80 9.86 4.57
C ILE A 58 -12.96 11.10 4.95
N PRO A 59 -13.46 12.00 5.82
CA PRO A 59 -12.71 13.17 6.26
C PRO A 59 -11.38 12.80 6.95
N GLN A 60 -10.28 13.47 6.58
CA GLN A 60 -8.94 13.15 7.08
C GLN A 60 -8.82 13.18 8.62
N ARG A 61 -9.56 14.07 9.29
CA ARG A 61 -9.59 14.16 10.75
C ARG A 61 -10.23 12.93 11.39
N GLU A 62 -11.20 12.33 10.73
CA GLU A 62 -11.84 11.09 11.17
C GLU A 62 -10.89 9.91 10.95
N ILE A 63 -10.24 9.84 9.79
CA ILE A 63 -9.23 8.82 9.49
C ILE A 63 -8.10 8.84 10.53
N ALA A 64 -7.63 10.03 10.93
CA ALA A 64 -6.60 10.19 11.95
C ALA A 64 -7.01 9.57 13.30
N LYS A 65 -8.26 9.79 13.72
CA LYS A 65 -8.80 9.22 14.97
C LYS A 65 -8.92 7.70 14.88
N THR A 66 -9.46 7.18 13.78
CA THR A 66 -9.74 5.75 13.63
C THR A 66 -8.47 4.91 13.43
N LEU A 67 -7.50 5.43 12.68
CA LEU A 67 -6.26 4.70 12.36
C LEU A 67 -5.08 5.05 13.28
N GLY A 68 -5.24 6.01 14.20
CA GLY A 68 -4.15 6.48 15.06
C GLY A 68 -2.99 7.12 14.29
N LEU A 69 -3.24 7.62 13.07
CA LEU A 69 -2.23 8.20 12.20
C LEU A 69 -2.17 9.72 12.34
N SER A 70 -0.95 10.27 12.32
CA SER A 70 -0.77 11.72 12.31
C SER A 70 -1.27 12.34 11.00
N LEU A 71 -1.76 13.58 11.07
CA LEU A 71 -2.25 14.31 9.88
C LEU A 71 -1.16 14.44 8.80
N CYS A 72 0.11 14.54 9.18
CA CYS A 72 1.24 14.57 8.24
C CYS A 72 1.36 13.27 7.42
N LYS A 73 1.17 12.09 8.05
CA LYS A 73 1.16 10.80 7.33
C LYS A 73 -0.02 10.74 6.33
N ILE A 74 -1.15 11.33 6.69
CA ILE A 74 -2.39 11.35 5.87
C ILE A 74 -2.25 12.26 4.65
N THR A 75 -1.71 13.47 4.81
CA THR A 75 -1.59 14.43 3.70
C THR A 75 -0.64 13.92 2.61
N ARG A 76 0.43 13.21 2.97
CA ARG A 76 1.30 12.54 2.00
C ARG A 76 0.55 11.46 1.21
N GLY A 77 -0.14 10.54 1.88
CA GLY A 77 -0.94 9.51 1.21
C GLY A 77 -2.03 10.08 0.29
N SER A 78 -2.69 11.16 0.73
CA SER A 78 -3.68 11.89 -0.05
C SER A 78 -3.11 12.51 -1.32
N ARG A 79 -1.87 13.03 -1.28
CA ARG A 79 -1.19 13.55 -2.48
C ARG A 79 -0.84 12.44 -3.48
N GLU A 80 -0.29 11.33 -3.01
CA GLU A 80 0.05 10.19 -3.87
C GLU A 80 -1.18 9.59 -4.57
N LEU A 81 -2.32 9.53 -3.87
CA LEU A 81 -3.59 9.05 -4.42
C LEU A 81 -4.17 9.97 -5.50
N LYS A 82 -3.88 11.28 -5.44
CA LYS A 82 -4.39 12.30 -6.38
C LYS A 82 -3.53 12.48 -7.64
N LYS A 83 -2.36 11.84 -7.71
CA LYS A 83 -1.52 11.91 -8.91
C LYS A 83 -2.24 11.29 -10.10
N GLN A 84 -2.03 11.88 -11.28
CA GLN A 84 -2.38 11.23 -12.54
C GLN A 84 -1.65 9.89 -12.63
N ASP A 85 -2.32 8.85 -13.13
CA ASP A 85 -1.76 7.49 -13.21
C ASP A 85 -1.30 6.87 -11.88
N SER A 86 -1.84 7.35 -10.75
CA SER A 86 -1.51 6.80 -9.43
C SER A 86 -1.72 5.29 -9.39
N ALA A 87 -0.65 4.55 -9.06
CA ALA A 87 -0.72 3.12 -8.84
C ALA A 87 -1.78 2.76 -7.78
N PHE A 88 -1.99 3.63 -6.78
CA PHE A 88 -3.08 3.45 -5.81
C PHE A 88 -4.46 3.43 -6.46
N GLN A 89 -4.74 4.34 -7.40
CA GLN A 89 -6.03 4.35 -8.12
C GLN A 89 -6.23 3.06 -8.93
N LYS A 90 -5.19 2.60 -9.61
CA LYS A 90 -5.22 1.35 -10.41
C LYS A 90 -5.51 0.13 -9.53
N ILE A 91 -4.77 -0.03 -8.42
CA ILE A 91 -4.98 -1.15 -7.49
C ILE A 91 -6.34 -1.08 -6.78
N LEU A 92 -6.81 0.11 -6.42
CA LEU A 92 -8.17 0.29 -5.87
C LEU A 92 -9.26 -0.07 -6.89
N GLY A 93 -9.02 0.17 -8.19
CA GLY A 93 -9.88 -0.31 -9.27
C GLY A 93 -10.07 -1.82 -9.21
N ILE A 94 -8.97 -2.57 -9.18
CA ILE A 94 -8.99 -4.05 -9.08
C ILE A 94 -9.73 -4.51 -7.81
N LEU A 95 -9.50 -3.84 -6.66
CA LEU A 95 -10.20 -4.17 -5.42
C LEU A 95 -11.72 -4.01 -5.55
N ARG A 96 -12.19 -2.96 -6.24
CA ARG A 96 -13.62 -2.71 -6.44
C ARG A 96 -14.24 -3.75 -7.37
N GLU A 97 -13.53 -4.14 -8.43
CA GLU A 97 -13.96 -5.18 -9.37
C GLU A 97 -14.10 -6.56 -8.71
N GLN A 98 -13.29 -6.87 -7.69
CA GLN A 98 -13.38 -8.12 -6.93
C GLN A 98 -14.51 -8.14 -5.88
N ALA A 99 -15.11 -6.98 -5.57
CA ALA A 99 -16.19 -6.85 -4.59
C ALA A 99 -17.58 -6.84 -5.24
N GLN A 100 -17.66 -7.08 -6.55
CA GLN A 100 -18.85 -7.08 -7.39
C GLN A 100 -19.08 -8.46 -7.99
#